data_AF-A0A1H8D7S2-F1
#
_entry.id   AF-A0A1H8D7S2-F1
#
_cell.length_a   1.000
_cell.length_b   1.000
_cell.length_c   1.000
_cell.angle_alpha   90.00
_cell.angle_beta   90.00
_cell.angle_gamma   90.00
#
_symmetry.space_group_name_H-M   'P 1'
#
loop_
_entity.id
_entity.type
_entity.pdbx_description
1 polymer ?
#
loop_
_entity_poly.entity_id
_entity_poly.type
_entity_poly.pdbx_seq_one_letter_code
_entity_poly.pdbx_strand_id
1 'polypeptide(L)'
;MDIRLIGGQHFYYLESCKRQLWLYIHKVNLEENFESVELGRLIHDEYYQREDKEIRVDGMLIDFISRDGYVHETKSSKKPKKEHEIQPLFYAYYLKHILGYEQIKGAKIHYPLIKQVIELQLDEKRIQEVEEKISQILMIAKQKHMPEIHSNIRLCRKCAYFEFCHI
;
A
#
# COMPACT_ATOMS: atom_id res chain seq x y z
N MET A 1 -4.09 13.20 -9.05
CA MET A 1 -4.06 12.57 -7.72
C MET A 1 -2.72 12.88 -7.09
N ASP A 2 -2.72 13.25 -5.81
CA ASP A 2 -1.51 13.52 -5.02
C ASP A 2 -0.94 12.21 -4.46
N ILE A 3 0.39 12.08 -4.34
CA ILE A 3 1.06 10.95 -3.68
C ILE A 3 0.60 10.78 -2.22
N ARG A 4 0.22 11.88 -1.55
CA ARG A 4 -0.36 11.91 -0.19
C ARG A 4 -1.71 11.24 -0.06
N LEU A 5 -2.30 10.80 -1.17
CA LEU A 5 -3.57 10.07 -1.17
C LEU A 5 -3.34 8.58 -1.45
N ILE A 6 -2.10 8.17 -1.73
CA ILE A 6 -1.75 6.79 -2.01
C ILE A 6 -1.55 6.05 -0.68
N GLY A 7 -2.36 5.00 -0.48
CA GLY A 7 -2.34 4.12 0.67
C GLY A 7 -2.30 2.65 0.27
N GLY A 8 -2.35 1.75 1.25
CA GLY A 8 -2.19 0.29 1.04
C GLY A 8 -3.17 -0.29 0.02
N GLN A 9 -4.42 0.18 0.03
CA GLN A 9 -5.46 -0.26 -0.90
C GLN A 9 -5.11 0.00 -2.37
N HIS A 10 -4.37 1.08 -2.66
CA HIS A 10 -3.96 1.39 -4.03
C HIS A 10 -2.99 0.36 -4.57
N PHE A 11 -2.01 -0.05 -3.77
CA PHE A 11 -1.07 -1.10 -4.13
C PHE A 11 -1.78 -2.46 -4.25
N TYR A 12 -2.68 -2.76 -3.31
CA TYR A 12 -3.48 -3.98 -3.39
C TYR A 12 -4.25 -4.08 -4.72
N TYR A 13 -4.97 -3.03 -5.12
CA TYR A 13 -5.68 -3.03 -6.40
C TYR A 13 -4.76 -2.93 -7.61
N LEU A 14 -3.61 -2.26 -7.53
CA LEU A 14 -2.65 -2.23 -8.63
C LEU A 14 -2.19 -3.64 -9.02
N GLU A 15 -1.88 -4.47 -8.01
CA GLU A 15 -1.43 -5.86 -8.22
C GLU A 15 -2.58 -6.81 -8.55
N SER A 16 -3.78 -6.60 -7.98
CA SER A 16 -4.91 -7.53 -8.16
C SER A 16 -5.79 -7.21 -9.36
N CYS A 17 -6.13 -5.93 -9.59
CA CYS A 17 -7.00 -5.50 -10.68
C CYS A 17 -6.94 -3.97 -10.91
N LYS A 18 -6.27 -3.56 -12.01
CA LYS A 18 -6.19 -2.14 -12.41
C LYS A 18 -7.55 -1.47 -12.59
N ARG A 19 -8.57 -2.24 -13.01
CA ARG A 19 -9.95 -1.75 -13.14
C ARG A 19 -10.57 -1.42 -11.78
N GLN A 20 -10.37 -2.26 -10.77
CA GLN A 20 -10.76 -1.95 -9.38
C GLN A 20 -10.04 -0.71 -8.87
N LEU A 21 -8.73 -0.59 -9.14
CA LEU A 21 -7.97 0.60 -8.77
C LEU A 21 -8.57 1.87 -9.38
N TRP A 22 -8.90 1.86 -10.67
CA TRP A 22 -9.53 2.99 -11.34
C TRP A 22 -10.88 3.35 -10.70
N LEU A 23 -11.73 2.36 -10.44
CA LEU A 23 -13.05 2.56 -9.82
C LEU A 23 -12.93 3.14 -8.41
N TYR A 24 -12.03 2.57 -7.60
CA TYR A 24 -11.72 3.06 -6.26
C TYR A 24 -11.25 4.52 -6.25
N ILE A 25 -10.32 4.87 -7.15
CA ILE A 25 -9.83 6.25 -7.29
C ILE A 25 -10.97 7.21 -7.69
N HIS A 26 -11.86 6.77 -8.59
CA HIS A 26 -13.01 7.54 -9.06
C HIS A 26 -14.23 7.44 -8.12
N LYS A 27 -14.03 6.92 -6.90
CA LYS A 27 -15.04 6.84 -5.83
C LYS A 27 -16.27 6.00 -6.19
N VAL A 28 -16.13 5.10 -7.15
CA VAL A 28 -17.10 4.03 -7.39
C VAL A 28 -16.71 2.88 -6.47
N ASN A 29 -17.40 2.76 -5.33
CA ASN A 29 -17.11 1.74 -4.32
C ASN A 29 -18.30 0.81 -4.12
N LEU A 30 -18.05 -0.50 -4.20
CA LEU A 30 -19.06 -1.56 -4.04
C LEU A 30 -18.71 -2.53 -2.91
N GLU A 31 -17.62 -2.29 -2.19
CA GLU A 31 -17.18 -3.13 -1.08
C GLU A 31 -17.81 -2.66 0.24
N GLU A 32 -18.31 -3.60 1.06
CA GLU A 32 -19.03 -3.30 2.31
C GLU A 32 -18.16 -2.67 3.41
N ASN A 33 -16.85 -2.89 3.37
CA ASN A 33 -15.88 -2.38 4.37
C ASN A 33 -15.11 -1.15 3.88
N PHE A 34 -15.76 -0.27 3.10
CA PHE A 34 -15.12 0.96 2.65
C PHE A 34 -14.95 1.92 3.84
N GLU A 35 -13.75 1.93 4.43
CA GLU A 35 -13.33 3.02 5.31
C GLU A 35 -12.82 4.19 4.46
N SER A 36 -13.45 5.35 4.62
CA SER A 36 -12.90 6.58 4.04
C SER A 36 -11.56 6.86 4.69
N VAL A 37 -10.49 6.76 3.91
CA VAL A 37 -9.15 7.15 4.35
C VAL A 37 -9.16 8.62 4.73
N GLU A 38 -9.14 8.92 6.02
CA GLU A 38 -8.94 10.27 6.53
C GLU A 38 -7.50 10.72 6.23
N LEU A 39 -7.35 11.94 5.73
CA LEU A 39 -6.05 12.56 5.55
C LEU A 39 -5.55 13.02 6.93
N GLY A 40 -4.57 12.32 7.50
CA GLY A 40 -4.00 12.68 8.79
C GLY A 40 -2.49 12.49 8.78
N ARG A 41 -1.73 13.41 9.37
CA ARG A 41 -0.30 13.24 9.58
C ARG A 41 -0.02 13.43 11.08
N LEU A 42 0.39 12.38 11.79
CA LEU A 42 0.98 12.54 13.13
C LEU A 42 2.19 11.64 13.30
N ILE A 43 3.37 12.26 13.22
CA ILE A 43 4.67 11.67 13.52
C ILE A 43 5.36 12.61 14.51
N HIS A 44 5.49 12.18 15.76
CA HIS A 44 6.31 12.84 16.79
C HIS A 44 7.60 12.05 16.97
N ASP A 45 8.70 12.70 17.35
CA ASP A 45 9.97 12.02 17.65
C ASP A 45 9.83 10.94 18.74
N GLU A 46 8.84 11.07 19.63
CA GLU A 46 8.50 10.09 20.66
C GLU A 46 7.88 8.80 20.13
N TYR A 47 7.33 8.76 18.90
CA TYR A 47 6.78 7.53 18.31
C TYR A 47 7.87 6.48 18.07
N TYR A 48 9.11 6.92 17.77
CA TYR A 48 10.25 6.01 17.74
C TYR A 48 10.53 5.37 19.11
N GLN A 49 9.99 5.92 20.22
CA GLN A 49 10.29 5.40 21.55
C GLN A 49 9.35 4.30 22.05
N ARG A 50 8.17 4.07 21.44
CA ARG A 50 7.24 3.00 21.87
C ARG A 50 6.84 2.12 20.68
N GLU A 51 7.09 0.82 20.79
CA GLU A 51 6.92 -0.18 19.73
C GLU A 51 5.44 -0.59 19.45
N ASP A 52 4.44 0.10 20.04
CA ASP A 52 3.06 -0.42 20.11
C ASP A 52 1.97 0.52 19.51
N LYS A 53 2.23 1.29 18.46
CA LYS A 53 1.19 2.18 17.90
C LYS A 53 1.11 2.23 16.38
N GLU A 54 -0.10 2.01 15.88
CA GLU A 54 -0.53 2.39 14.53
C GLU A 54 -0.26 3.89 14.30
N ILE A 55 0.38 4.20 13.18
CA ILE A 55 0.76 5.55 12.78
C ILE A 55 -0.08 5.94 11.56
N ARG A 56 -0.79 7.07 11.65
CA ARG A 56 -1.57 7.64 10.55
C ARG A 56 -0.80 8.78 9.89
N VAL A 57 -0.52 8.61 8.60
CA VAL A 57 0.31 9.53 7.81
C VAL A 57 -0.24 9.65 6.41
N ASP A 58 -0.74 10.82 6.00
CA ASP A 58 -1.19 11.15 4.64
C ASP A 58 -1.95 9.98 3.97
N GLY A 59 -3.02 9.53 4.63
CA GLY A 59 -3.88 8.44 4.17
C GLY A 59 -3.29 7.03 4.23
N MET A 60 -2.14 6.86 4.86
CA MET A 60 -1.52 5.59 5.18
C MET A 60 -1.76 5.24 6.65
N LEU A 61 -2.01 3.97 6.89
CA LEU A 61 -1.98 3.35 8.21
C LEU A 61 -0.76 2.43 8.25
N ILE A 62 0.22 2.78 9.07
CA ILE A 62 1.46 2.04 9.26
C ILE A 62 1.37 1.32 10.60
N ASP A 63 1.65 0.01 10.67
CA ASP A 63 1.52 -0.74 11.93
C ASP A 63 2.41 -0.15 13.04
N PHE A 64 3.71 0.02 12.77
CA PHE A 64 4.64 0.79 13.61
C PHE A 64 5.98 1.02 12.90
N ILE A 65 6.84 1.84 13.53
CA ILE A 65 8.22 2.07 13.10
C ILE A 65 9.15 1.77 14.28
N SER A 66 10.15 0.92 14.06
CA SER A 66 11.12 0.53 15.08
C SER A 66 12.27 1.54 15.18
N ARG A 67 12.94 1.56 16.35
CA ARG A 67 14.09 2.45 16.63
C ARG A 67 15.26 2.26 15.68
N ASP A 68 15.44 1.05 15.15
CA ASP A 68 16.50 0.74 14.20
C ASP A 68 16.20 1.26 12.78
N GLY A 69 15.05 1.91 12.56
CA GLY A 69 14.70 2.64 11.34
C GLY A 69 13.89 1.84 10.34
N TYR A 70 13.17 0.80 10.77
CA TYR A 70 12.36 -0.04 9.88
C TYR A 70 10.88 0.24 10.06
N VAL A 71 10.16 0.28 8.94
CA VAL A 71 8.69 0.26 8.92
C VAL A 71 8.22 -1.18 9.07
N HIS A 72 7.24 -1.44 9.93
CA HIS A 72 6.70 -2.77 10.13
C HIS A 72 5.30 -2.89 9.51
N GLU A 73 5.04 -4.02 8.86
CA GLU A 73 3.75 -4.36 8.24
C GLU A 73 3.43 -5.84 8.48
N THR A 74 2.21 -6.15 8.88
CA THR A 74 1.78 -7.52 9.17
C THR A 74 0.88 -8.07 8.07
N LYS A 75 1.21 -9.27 7.56
CA LYS A 75 0.42 -9.97 6.54
C LYS A 75 -0.14 -11.29 7.06
N SER A 76 -1.47 -11.40 7.05
CA SER A 76 -2.20 -12.66 7.26
C SER A 76 -2.11 -13.54 5.99
N SER A 77 -0.91 -14.06 5.70
CA SER A 77 -0.66 -14.98 4.59
C SER A 77 0.17 -16.17 5.05
N LYS A 78 -0.14 -17.35 4.51
CA LYS A 78 0.63 -18.58 4.75
C LYS A 78 1.88 -18.69 3.87
N LYS A 79 2.11 -17.73 2.98
CA LYS A 79 3.28 -17.67 2.09
C LYS A 79 3.70 -16.22 1.85
N PRO A 80 5.01 -15.93 1.91
CA PRO A 80 5.52 -14.67 1.41
C PRO A 80 5.25 -14.52 -0.09
N LYS A 81 4.97 -13.29 -0.51
CA LYS A 81 4.78 -12.96 -1.91
C LYS A 81 5.46 -11.64 -2.23
N LYS A 82 5.99 -11.52 -3.44
CA LYS A 82 6.67 -10.31 -3.91
C LYS A 82 5.74 -9.07 -3.88
N GLU A 83 4.46 -9.27 -4.19
CA GLU A 83 3.39 -8.27 -4.11
C GLU A 83 3.12 -7.73 -2.68
N HIS A 84 3.56 -8.43 -1.64
CA HIS A 84 3.49 -7.90 -0.27
C HIS A 84 4.61 -6.90 0.06
N GLU A 85 5.68 -6.86 -0.75
CA GLU A 85 6.86 -6.03 -0.46
C GLU A 85 6.65 -4.55 -0.75
N ILE A 86 5.82 -4.24 -1.75
CA ILE A 86 5.77 -2.88 -2.31
C ILE A 86 5.13 -1.85 -1.39
N GLN A 87 4.06 -2.21 -0.69
CA GLN A 87 3.37 -1.32 0.25
C GLN A 87 4.28 -0.87 1.40
N PRO A 88 4.92 -1.77 2.17
CA PRO A 88 5.81 -1.35 3.25
C PRO A 88 7.08 -0.64 2.75
N LEU A 89 7.59 -1.00 1.57
CA LEU A 89 8.67 -0.24 0.92
C LEU A 89 8.23 1.18 0.54
N PHE A 90 7.01 1.35 0.04
CA PHE A 90 6.44 2.67 -0.23
C PHE A 90 6.31 3.51 1.04
N TYR A 91 5.88 2.92 2.17
CA TYR A 91 5.83 3.63 3.45
C TYR A 91 7.23 4.09 3.89
N ALA A 92 8.23 3.22 3.80
CA ALA A 92 9.61 3.58 4.10
C ALA A 92 10.13 4.69 3.17
N TYR A 93 9.88 4.58 1.86
CA TYR A 93 10.22 5.60 0.87
C TYR A 93 9.56 6.94 1.18
N TYR A 94 8.26 6.93 1.49
CA TYR A 94 7.48 8.12 1.75
C TYR A 94 8.00 8.86 2.99
N LEU A 95 8.20 8.13 4.08
CA LEU A 95 8.76 8.69 5.32
C LEU A 95 10.14 9.30 5.08
N LYS A 96 11.00 8.60 4.34
CA LYS A 96 12.37 9.07 4.08
C LYS A 96 12.40 10.26 3.13
N HIS A 97 11.91 10.09 1.91
CA HIS A 97 12.11 11.03 0.80
C HIS A 97 11.07 12.14 0.72
N ILE A 98 9.85 11.91 1.22
CA ILE A 98 8.77 12.91 1.16
C ILE A 98 8.64 13.66 2.49
N LEU A 99 8.89 13.01 3.62
CA LEU A 99 8.80 13.63 4.95
C LEU A 99 10.14 13.99 5.59
N GLY A 100 11.26 13.47 5.07
CA GLY A 100 12.61 13.82 5.55
C GLY A 100 13.10 13.00 6.76
N TYR A 101 12.49 11.84 7.06
CA TYR A 101 12.97 10.96 8.12
C TYR A 101 14.17 10.12 7.65
N GLU A 102 15.35 10.73 7.62
CA GLU A 102 16.60 10.13 7.10
C GLU A 102 17.02 8.84 7.81
N GLN A 103 16.60 8.64 9.06
CA GLN A 103 16.87 7.43 9.83
C GLN A 103 16.18 6.18 9.29
N ILE A 104 15.19 6.33 8.40
CA ILE A 104 14.49 5.20 7.80
C ILE A 104 15.43 4.46 6.84
N LYS A 105 15.50 3.14 7.05
CA LYS A 105 16.38 2.21 6.32
C LYS A 105 15.63 1.26 5.40
N GLY A 106 14.37 0.97 5.68
CA GLY A 106 13.63 -0.06 4.98
C GLY A 106 12.38 -0.50 5.71
N ALA A 107 11.96 -1.74 5.46
CA ALA A 107 10.78 -2.31 6.07
C ALA A 107 10.95 -3.78 6.49
N LYS A 108 10.12 -4.21 7.45
CA LYS A 108 10.01 -5.58 7.94
C LYS A 108 8.58 -6.06 7.80
N ILE A 109 8.40 -7.19 7.14
CA ILE A 109 7.10 -7.79 6.90
C ILE A 109 6.92 -9.00 7.81
N HIS A 110 5.92 -8.96 8.66
CA HIS A 110 5.59 -10.01 9.61
C HIS A 110 4.57 -10.96 9.00
N TYR A 111 4.86 -12.25 9.05
CA TYR A 111 3.95 -13.32 8.64
C TYR A 111 3.63 -14.24 9.84
N PRO A 112 2.69 -13.85 10.73
CA PRO A 112 2.42 -14.58 11.97
C PRO A 112 2.02 -16.04 11.75
N LEU A 113 1.27 -16.32 10.67
CA LEU A 113 0.78 -17.67 10.33
C LEU A 113 1.89 -18.69 10.06
N ILE A 114 3.08 -18.21 9.68
CA ILE A 114 4.26 -19.04 9.41
C ILE A 114 5.47 -18.65 10.25
N LYS A 115 5.28 -17.74 11.23
CA LYS A 115 6.32 -17.24 12.14
C LYS A 115 7.58 -16.75 11.42
N GLN A 116 7.40 -16.03 10.31
CA GLN A 116 8.48 -15.52 9.49
C GLN A 116 8.47 -14.00 9.45
N VAL A 117 9.66 -13.39 9.46
CA VAL A 117 9.85 -11.96 9.21
C VAL A 117 10.75 -11.80 7.99
N ILE A 118 10.37 -10.93 7.05
CA ILE A 118 11.20 -10.56 5.90
C ILE A 118 11.65 -9.13 6.09
N GLU A 119 12.96 -8.92 6.12
CA GLU A 119 13.55 -7.59 6.12
C GLU A 119 13.90 -7.15 4.69
N LEU A 120 13.56 -5.91 4.36
CA LEU A 120 13.80 -5.29 3.07
C LEU A 120 14.50 -3.96 3.30
N GLN A 121 15.72 -3.83 2.80
CA GLN A 121 16.43 -2.56 2.82
C GLN A 121 15.91 -1.67 1.67
N LEU A 122 15.74 -0.36 1.93
CA LEU A 122 15.37 0.61 0.91
C LEU A 122 16.63 1.01 0.10
N ASP A 123 17.08 0.10 -0.75
CA ASP A 123 18.18 0.31 -1.69
C ASP A 123 17.71 0.97 -3.00
N GLU A 124 18.66 1.37 -3.86
CA GLU A 124 18.38 2.07 -5.12
C GLU A 124 17.42 1.28 -6.02
N LYS A 125 17.57 -0.04 -6.08
CA LYS A 125 16.70 -0.90 -6.89
C LYS A 125 15.26 -0.86 -6.38
N ARG A 126 15.06 -0.98 -5.08
CA ARG A 126 13.72 -0.95 -4.48
C ARG A 126 13.10 0.44 -4.51
N ILE A 127 13.90 1.49 -4.42
CA ILE A 127 13.45 2.87 -4.66
C ILE A 127 12.86 2.97 -6.06
N GLN A 128 13.56 2.49 -7.09
CA GLN A 128 13.04 2.46 -8.46
C GLN A 128 11.75 1.63 -8.58
N GLU A 129 11.71 0.43 -7.97
CA GLU A 129 10.48 -0.39 -7.93
C GLU A 129 9.29 0.37 -7.33
N VAL A 130 9.51 1.13 -6.24
CA VAL A 130 8.48 1.96 -5.60
C VAL A 130 8.04 3.11 -6.51
N GLU A 131 8.97 3.84 -7.11
CA GLU A 131 8.67 4.96 -8.01
C GLU A 131 7.92 4.53 -9.26
N GLU A 132 8.26 3.37 -9.82
CA GLU A 132 7.52 2.76 -10.92
C GLU A 132 6.07 2.47 -10.53
N LYS A 133 5.86 1.91 -9.33
CA LYS A 133 4.52 1.54 -8.85
C LYS A 133 3.67 2.78 -8.53
N ILE A 134 4.28 3.81 -7.94
CA ILE A 134 3.64 5.13 -7.79
C ILE A 134 3.24 5.67 -9.16
N SER A 135 4.15 5.63 -10.14
CA SER A 135 3.89 6.13 -11.49
C SER A 135 2.73 5.40 -12.15
N GLN A 136 2.66 4.07 -12.02
CA GLN A 136 1.55 3.27 -12.55
C GLN A 136 0.20 3.66 -11.91
N ILE A 137 0.16 3.85 -10.59
CA ILE A 137 -1.04 4.30 -9.88
C ILE A 137 -1.47 5.67 -10.38
N LEU A 138 -0.54 6.62 -10.49
CA LEU A 138 -0.81 7.98 -10.99
C LEU A 138 -1.26 7.99 -12.45
N MET A 139 -0.74 7.08 -13.28
CA MET A 139 -1.19 6.91 -14.65
C MET A 139 -2.64 6.43 -14.70
N ILE A 140 -2.99 5.39 -13.95
CA ILE A 140 -4.37 4.88 -13.85
C ILE A 140 -5.32 5.96 -13.34
N ALA A 141 -4.90 6.74 -12.35
CA ALA A 141 -5.67 7.86 -11.82
C ALA A 141 -5.98 8.95 -12.87
N LYS A 142 -5.14 9.10 -13.90
CA LYS A 142 -5.31 10.08 -14.99
C LYS A 142 -6.05 9.51 -16.20
N GLN A 143 -6.31 8.20 -16.25
CA GLN A 143 -6.99 7.61 -17.39
C GLN A 143 -8.44 8.10 -17.46
N LYS A 144 -8.81 8.66 -18.61
CA LYS A 144 -10.19 9.08 -18.90
C LYS A 144 -11.17 7.92 -18.93
N HIS A 145 -10.69 6.77 -19.40
CA HIS A 145 -11.48 5.56 -19.55
C HIS A 145 -11.03 4.51 -18.56
N MET A 146 -12.00 3.79 -18.02
CA MET A 146 -11.78 2.66 -17.14
C MET A 146 -10.93 1.59 -17.86
N PRO A 147 -9.93 0.99 -17.19
CA PRO A 147 -9.15 -0.12 -17.73
C PRO A 147 -10.00 -1.28 -18.22
N GLU A 148 -9.42 -2.07 -19.13
CA GLU A 148 -10.02 -3.31 -19.62
C GLU A 148 -10.39 -4.25 -18.47
N ILE A 149 -11.37 -5.10 -18.75
CA ILE A 149 -11.83 -6.08 -17.78
C ILE A 149 -10.69 -7.04 -17.42
N HIS A 150 -10.65 -7.44 -16.15
CA HIS A 150 -9.62 -8.36 -15.70
C HIS A 150 -9.79 -9.72 -16.39
N SER A 151 -8.71 -10.25 -16.96
CA SER A 151 -8.74 -11.47 -17.77
C SER A 151 -9.06 -12.73 -16.97
N ASN A 152 -8.78 -12.73 -15.66
CA ASN A 152 -9.07 -13.88 -14.79
C ASN A 152 -10.50 -13.85 -14.24
N ILE A 153 -11.42 -14.47 -14.99
CA ILE A 153 -12.84 -14.57 -14.62
C ILE A 153 -13.08 -15.23 -13.25
N ARG A 154 -12.22 -16.16 -12.81
CA ARG A 154 -12.39 -16.85 -11.52
C ARG A 154 -12.16 -15.92 -10.33
N LEU A 155 -11.23 -14.96 -10.46
CA LEU A 155 -11.05 -13.90 -9.49
C LEU A 155 -12.23 -12.91 -9.55
N CYS A 156 -12.67 -12.54 -10.76
CA CYS A 156 -13.79 -11.62 -10.94
C CYS A 156 -15.08 -12.10 -10.27
N ARG A 157 -15.41 -13.40 -10.34
CA ARG A 157 -16.65 -13.94 -9.71
C ARG A 157 -16.76 -13.74 -8.20
N LYS A 158 -15.64 -13.48 -7.51
CA LYS A 158 -15.61 -13.21 -6.06
C LYS A 158 -15.44 -11.73 -5.75
N CYS A 159 -15.32 -10.89 -6.77
CA CYS A 159 -15.11 -9.46 -6.67
C CYS A 159 -16.45 -8.76 -6.45
N ALA A 160 -16.50 -7.82 -5.51
CA ALA A 160 -17.69 -6.98 -5.28
C ALA A 160 -18.11 -6.18 -6.53
N TYR A 161 -17.17 -5.96 -7.46
CA TYR A 161 -17.41 -5.26 -8.72
C TYR A 161 -17.83 -6.17 -9.88
N PHE A 162 -18.09 -7.46 -9.64
CA PHE A 162 -18.39 -8.43 -10.71
C PHE A 162 -19.55 -7.97 -11.58
N GLU A 163 -20.72 -7.75 -10.98
CA GLU A 163 -21.93 -7.32 -11.68
C GLU A 163 -21.67 -6.00 -12.43
N PHE A 164 -21.05 -5.01 -11.77
CA PHE A 164 -20.72 -3.74 -12.40
C PHE A 164 -19.78 -3.88 -13.62
N CYS A 165 -18.81 -4.81 -13.57
CA CYS A 165 -17.83 -4.96 -14.65
C CYS A 165 -18.33 -5.80 -15.83
N HIS A 166 -19.32 -6.68 -15.61
CA HIS A 166 -19.77 -7.69 -16.57
C HIS A 166 -21.20 -7.47 -17.09
N ILE A 167 -21.78 -6.30 -16.87
CA ILE A 167 -22.97 -5.80 -17.59
C ILE A 167 -22.61 -5.41 -19.02
#